data_AF-A0A5C6QMY8-F1
#
_entry.id   AF-A0A5C6QMY8-F1
#
_cell.length_a   1.000
_cell.length_b   1.000
_cell.length_c   1.000
_cell.angle_alpha   90.00
_cell.angle_beta   90.00
_cell.angle_gamma   90.00
#
_symmetry.space_group_name_H-M   'P 1'
#
loop_
_entity.id
_entity.type
_entity.pdbx_description
1 polymer ?
#
loop_
_entity_poly.entity_id
_entity_poly.type
_entity_poly.pdbx_seq_one_letter_code
_entity_poly.pdbx_strand_id
1 'polypeptide(L)'
;MKNSKLDKLRKKPVEVELPDWVKSGNKMTRKLYYATIELVEELKIQIKNGVSKDLKVTDRTLINAHIAKKADVSDTNIRKDRQEGLFKFIKEQNDILLNMWTLDGRHPTDGRRMSKPELEVAKKSLQSEVKNLENKKYHEFFRELINSQVIVEQRSLAKRYATLQADYNTAQETIANLRLAQQQLIKQLSEANK
;
A
#
# COMPACT_ATOMS: atom_id res chain seq x y z
N MET A 1 1.74 14.65 -39.22
CA MET A 1 1.07 15.14 -38.00
C MET A 1 1.00 14.00 -36.99
N LYS A 2 1.11 14.33 -35.71
CA LYS A 2 1.53 13.46 -34.60
C LYS A 2 0.46 12.41 -34.27
N ASN A 3 0.77 11.11 -34.46
CA ASN A 3 0.02 10.03 -33.82
C ASN A 3 0.38 10.04 -32.33
N SER A 4 -0.54 10.60 -31.55
CA SER A 4 -0.39 10.84 -30.12
C SER A 4 -0.15 9.53 -29.36
N LYS A 5 0.98 9.45 -28.64
CA LYS A 5 1.30 8.38 -27.69
C LYS A 5 0.34 8.30 -26.48
N LEU A 6 -0.70 9.14 -26.43
CA LEU A 6 -1.70 9.18 -25.35
C LEU A 6 -2.80 8.12 -25.46
N ASP A 7 -3.05 7.50 -26.63
CA ASP A 7 -4.14 6.52 -26.75
C ASP A 7 -3.79 5.14 -26.13
N LYS A 8 -2.53 4.93 -25.73
CA LYS A 8 -2.08 3.70 -25.04
C LYS A 8 -2.30 3.72 -23.51
N LEU A 9 -2.85 4.81 -22.97
CA LEU A 9 -3.16 4.97 -21.54
C LEU A 9 -4.64 4.74 -21.19
N ARG A 10 -5.45 4.24 -22.12
CA ARG A 10 -6.75 3.68 -21.76
C ARG A 10 -6.47 2.40 -20.98
N LYS A 11 -6.50 2.47 -19.64
CA LYS A 11 -6.64 1.29 -18.79
C LYS A 11 -7.73 0.44 -19.43
N LYS A 12 -7.38 -0.78 -19.85
CA LYS A 12 -8.39 -1.77 -20.24
C LYS A 12 -9.43 -1.76 -19.12
N PRO A 13 -10.75 -1.64 -19.42
CA PRO A 13 -11.75 -1.78 -18.39
C PRO A 13 -11.44 -3.09 -17.69
N VAL A 14 -11.33 -3.04 -16.36
CA VAL A 14 -11.15 -4.24 -15.55
C VAL A 14 -12.38 -5.09 -15.83
N GLU A 15 -12.25 -6.08 -16.71
CA GLU A 15 -13.27 -7.08 -16.96
C GLU A 15 -13.39 -7.84 -15.65
N VAL A 16 -14.33 -7.43 -14.80
CA VAL A 16 -14.70 -8.18 -13.61
C VAL A 16 -15.21 -9.52 -14.10
N GLU A 17 -14.38 -10.55 -13.98
CA GLU A 17 -14.73 -11.89 -14.44
C GLU A 17 -16.00 -12.34 -13.73
N LEU A 18 -17.06 -12.53 -14.51
CA LEU A 18 -18.32 -13.03 -13.97
C LEU A 18 -18.10 -14.42 -13.36
N PRO A 19 -18.65 -14.69 -12.16
CA PRO A 19 -18.58 -16.02 -11.57
C PRO A 19 -19.17 -17.08 -12.50
N ASP A 20 -18.64 -18.29 -12.46
CA ASP A 20 -19.02 -19.37 -13.37
C ASP A 20 -20.52 -19.72 -13.31
N TRP A 21 -21.12 -19.60 -12.13
CA TRP A 21 -22.57 -19.81 -11.92
C TRP A 21 -23.45 -18.70 -12.54
N VAL A 22 -22.89 -17.51 -12.79
CA VAL A 22 -23.57 -16.40 -13.50
C VAL A 22 -23.41 -16.56 -15.01
N LYS A 23 -22.22 -17.00 -15.46
CA LYS A 23 -21.94 -17.30 -16.87
C LYS A 23 -22.83 -18.44 -17.38
N SER A 24 -22.91 -19.53 -16.63
CA SER A 24 -23.76 -20.70 -16.93
C SER A 24 -25.25 -20.50 -16.60
N GLY A 25 -25.58 -19.46 -15.83
CA GLY A 25 -26.95 -19.18 -15.38
C GLY A 25 -27.87 -18.57 -16.45
N ASN A 26 -29.17 -18.62 -16.17
CA ASN A 26 -30.22 -18.03 -17.01
C ASN A 26 -30.19 -16.49 -16.95
N LYS A 27 -30.84 -15.81 -17.90
CA LYS A 27 -31.01 -14.34 -17.95
C LYS A 27 -31.50 -13.77 -16.62
N MET A 28 -32.38 -14.50 -15.92
CA MET A 28 -32.87 -14.14 -14.59
C MET A 28 -31.76 -14.10 -13.53
N THR A 29 -30.91 -15.13 -13.48
CA THR A 29 -29.77 -15.21 -12.56
C THR A 29 -28.80 -14.05 -12.78
N ARG A 30 -28.55 -13.68 -14.05
CA ARG A 30 -27.73 -12.52 -14.39
C ARG A 30 -28.37 -11.21 -13.92
N LYS A 31 -29.67 -11.03 -14.16
CA LYS A 31 -30.42 -9.83 -13.72
C LYS A 31 -30.34 -9.65 -12.19
N LEU A 32 -30.56 -10.74 -11.45
CA LEU A 32 -30.46 -10.75 -9.98
C LEU A 32 -29.03 -10.46 -9.50
N TYR A 33 -28.01 -11.02 -10.17
CA TYR A 33 -26.61 -10.80 -9.83
C TYR A 33 -26.19 -9.34 -9.97
N TYR A 34 -26.54 -8.68 -11.08
CA TYR A 34 -26.22 -7.26 -11.27
C TYR A 34 -26.94 -6.38 -10.24
N ALA A 35 -28.23 -6.66 -9.97
CA ALA A 35 -28.96 -5.95 -8.93
C ALA A 35 -28.33 -6.13 -7.53
N THR A 36 -27.80 -7.32 -7.21
CA THR A 36 -27.04 -7.51 -5.97
C THR A 36 -25.75 -6.69 -5.92
N ILE A 37 -24.99 -6.61 -7.01
CA ILE A 37 -23.75 -5.82 -7.03
C ILE A 37 -24.06 -4.34 -6.78
N GLU A 38 -25.04 -3.79 -7.49
CA GLU A 38 -25.44 -2.39 -7.32
C GLU A 38 -25.85 -2.10 -5.88
N LEU A 39 -26.69 -2.97 -5.29
CA LEU A 39 -27.08 -2.82 -3.88
C LEU A 39 -25.89 -2.93 -2.92
N VAL A 40 -24.92 -3.82 -3.20
CA VAL A 40 -23.70 -3.92 -2.39
C VAL A 40 -22.92 -2.62 -2.42
N GLU A 41 -22.78 -1.99 -3.58
CA GLU A 41 -22.09 -0.72 -3.72
C GLU A 41 -22.83 0.41 -3.00
N GLU A 42 -24.15 0.49 -3.14
CA GLU A 42 -25.00 1.45 -2.41
C GLU A 42 -24.82 1.30 -0.89
N LEU A 43 -24.88 0.08 -0.37
CA LEU A 43 -24.68 -0.21 1.05
C LEU A 43 -23.26 0.14 1.52
N LYS A 44 -22.22 -0.17 0.73
CA LYS A 44 -20.84 0.22 1.04
C LYS A 44 -20.69 1.74 1.13
N ILE A 45 -21.32 2.48 0.24
CA ILE A 45 -21.31 3.95 0.25
C ILE A 45 -22.04 4.47 1.50
N GLN A 46 -23.21 3.92 1.83
CA GLN A 46 -23.97 4.30 3.03
C GLN A 46 -23.20 4.06 4.32
N ILE A 47 -22.52 2.91 4.43
CA ILE A 47 -21.67 2.58 5.59
C ILE A 47 -20.52 3.58 5.71
N LYS A 48 -19.79 3.88 4.62
CA LYS A 48 -18.65 4.82 4.61
C LYS A 48 -19.04 6.27 4.90
N ASN A 49 -20.16 6.73 4.35
CA ASN A 49 -20.56 8.14 4.41
C ASN A 49 -21.08 8.58 5.78
N GLY A 50 -21.11 7.70 6.79
CA GLY A 50 -21.24 8.14 8.17
C GLY A 50 -22.66 8.45 8.64
N VAL A 51 -23.70 7.99 7.93
CA VAL A 51 -25.08 7.96 8.48
C VAL A 51 -25.23 6.84 9.54
N SER A 52 -24.11 6.21 9.90
CA SER A 52 -23.93 5.00 10.70
C SER A 52 -24.53 5.03 12.11
N LYS A 53 -24.97 6.18 12.64
CA LYS A 53 -25.57 6.20 13.98
C LYS A 53 -27.00 5.63 14.01
N ASP A 54 -27.72 5.66 12.87
CA ASP A 54 -29.14 5.32 12.83
C ASP A 54 -29.51 4.21 11.82
N LEU A 55 -28.54 3.63 11.09
CA LEU A 55 -28.86 2.51 10.18
C LEU A 55 -29.32 1.29 10.96
N LYS A 56 -30.52 0.81 10.66
CA LYS A 56 -31.03 -0.45 11.20
C LYS A 56 -30.29 -1.63 10.55
N VAL A 57 -30.42 -2.81 11.16
CA VAL A 57 -29.86 -4.06 10.61
C VAL A 57 -30.31 -4.29 9.17
N THR A 58 -31.55 -3.96 8.85
CA THR A 58 -32.13 -4.08 7.51
C THR A 58 -31.49 -3.17 6.47
N ASP A 59 -30.95 -2.03 6.92
CA ASP A 59 -30.43 -0.98 6.04
C ASP A 59 -28.94 -1.18 5.76
N ARG A 60 -28.30 -2.10 6.48
CA ARG A 60 -26.89 -2.50 6.28
C ARG A 60 -26.72 -3.92 5.74
N THR A 61 -27.81 -4.65 5.52
CA THR A 61 -27.80 -6.03 5.05
C THR A 61 -28.52 -6.14 3.71
N LEU A 62 -28.01 -7.01 2.84
CA LEU A 62 -28.70 -7.45 1.64
C LEU A 62 -29.88 -8.32 2.04
N ILE A 63 -31.08 -7.88 1.68
CA ILE A 63 -32.33 -8.59 1.86
C ILE A 63 -32.85 -9.02 0.48
N ASN A 64 -33.32 -10.27 0.36
CA ASN A 64 -33.85 -10.81 -0.89
C ASN A 64 -34.96 -9.93 -1.50
N ALA A 65 -35.86 -9.39 -0.67
CA ALA A 65 -36.92 -8.48 -1.11
C ALA A 65 -36.38 -7.21 -1.77
N HIS A 66 -35.27 -6.65 -1.26
CA HIS A 66 -34.64 -5.46 -1.85
C HIS A 66 -34.00 -5.80 -3.19
N ILE A 67 -33.36 -6.96 -3.29
CA ILE A 67 -32.76 -7.46 -4.53
C ILE A 67 -33.83 -7.70 -5.60
N ALA A 68 -34.93 -8.36 -5.24
CA ALA A 68 -36.05 -8.62 -6.13
C ALA A 68 -36.69 -7.32 -6.62
N LYS A 69 -36.91 -6.37 -5.71
CA LYS A 69 -37.42 -5.03 -6.05
C LYS A 69 -36.48 -4.26 -6.99
N LYS A 70 -35.17 -4.27 -6.72
CA LYS A 70 -34.16 -3.62 -7.57
C LYS A 70 -34.06 -4.27 -8.95
N ALA A 71 -34.19 -5.60 -9.00
CA ALA A 71 -34.22 -6.36 -10.23
C ALA A 71 -35.59 -6.31 -10.94
N ASP A 72 -36.61 -5.64 -10.39
CA ASP A 72 -37.98 -5.60 -10.93
C ASP A 72 -38.52 -7.01 -11.23
N VAL A 73 -38.48 -7.87 -10.22
CA VAL A 73 -38.97 -9.26 -10.28
C VAL A 73 -39.65 -9.64 -8.98
N SER A 74 -40.51 -10.66 -9.02
CA SER A 74 -41.11 -11.21 -7.80
C SER A 74 -40.07 -11.92 -6.93
N ASP A 75 -40.16 -11.73 -5.61
CA ASP A 75 -39.38 -12.42 -4.57
C ASP A 75 -39.38 -13.95 -4.72
N THR A 76 -40.44 -14.52 -5.31
CA THR A 76 -40.57 -15.96 -5.58
C THR A 76 -39.51 -16.50 -6.55
N ASN A 77 -38.81 -15.61 -7.29
CA ASN A 77 -37.69 -15.99 -8.14
C ASN A 77 -36.38 -16.21 -7.36
N ILE A 78 -36.29 -15.71 -6.13
CA ILE A 78 -35.12 -15.84 -5.25
C ILE A 78 -35.37 -16.99 -4.27
N ARG A 79 -35.35 -18.22 -4.78
CA ARG A 79 -35.43 -19.44 -3.96
C ARG A 79 -34.08 -20.16 -3.94
N LYS A 80 -33.72 -20.72 -2.78
CA LYS A 80 -32.40 -21.31 -2.52
C LYS A 80 -32.08 -22.49 -3.45
N ASP A 81 -33.09 -23.30 -3.77
CA ASP A 81 -33.04 -24.41 -4.72
C ASP A 81 -32.74 -23.96 -6.16
N ARG A 82 -33.24 -22.78 -6.56
CA ARG A 82 -33.11 -22.26 -7.93
C ARG A 82 -31.88 -21.37 -8.15
N GLN A 83 -31.39 -20.75 -7.07
CA GLN A 83 -30.36 -19.71 -7.12
C GLN A 83 -29.28 -19.93 -6.05
N GLU A 84 -28.80 -21.17 -5.88
CA GLU A 84 -27.86 -21.52 -4.81
C GLU A 84 -26.58 -20.64 -4.83
N GLY A 85 -26.03 -20.40 -6.02
CA GLY A 85 -24.85 -19.54 -6.21
C GLY A 85 -25.10 -18.10 -5.75
N LEU A 86 -26.28 -17.54 -6.04
CA LEU A 86 -26.68 -16.21 -5.59
C LEU A 86 -26.81 -16.15 -4.07
N PHE A 87 -27.39 -17.18 -3.43
CA PHE A 87 -27.51 -17.23 -1.97
C PHE A 87 -26.16 -17.28 -1.26
N LYS A 88 -25.21 -18.05 -1.79
CA LYS A 88 -23.83 -18.07 -1.26
C LYS A 88 -23.18 -16.70 -1.41
N PHE A 89 -23.32 -16.08 -2.58
CA PHE A 89 -22.78 -14.75 -2.84
C PHE A 89 -23.39 -13.67 -1.92
N ILE A 90 -24.71 -13.66 -1.74
CA ILE A 90 -25.40 -12.73 -0.81
C ILE A 90 -24.86 -12.90 0.61
N LYS A 91 -24.66 -14.14 1.07
CA LYS A 91 -24.11 -14.42 2.40
C LYS A 91 -22.70 -13.86 2.54
N GLU A 92 -21.82 -14.15 1.59
CA GLU A 92 -20.45 -13.63 1.57
C GLU A 92 -20.40 -12.10 1.57
N GLN A 93 -21.24 -11.45 0.75
CA GLN A 93 -21.30 -10.00 0.71
C GLN A 93 -21.87 -9.41 2.01
N ASN A 94 -22.85 -10.07 2.65
CA ASN A 94 -23.35 -9.67 3.96
C ASN A 94 -22.27 -9.78 5.05
N ASP A 95 -21.45 -10.83 5.04
CA ASP A 95 -20.33 -10.98 5.97
C ASP A 95 -19.28 -9.85 5.76
N ILE A 96 -19.01 -9.49 4.50
CA ILE A 96 -18.12 -8.37 4.15
C ILE A 96 -18.70 -7.04 4.63
N LEU A 97 -19.99 -6.78 4.39
CA LEU A 97 -20.67 -5.55 4.83
C LEU A 97 -20.70 -5.45 6.36
N LEU A 98 -20.93 -6.56 7.06
CA LEU A 98 -20.89 -6.63 8.51
C LEU A 98 -19.49 -6.33 9.05
N ASN A 99 -18.45 -6.93 8.45
CA ASN A 99 -17.06 -6.65 8.83
C ASN A 99 -16.68 -5.20 8.58
N MET A 100 -17.12 -4.63 7.46
CA MET A 100 -16.89 -3.23 7.14
C MET A 100 -17.55 -2.31 8.16
N TRP A 101 -18.80 -2.64 8.56
CA TRP A 101 -19.51 -1.94 9.60
C TRP A 101 -18.84 -2.03 10.99
N THR A 102 -18.35 -3.20 11.39
CA THR A 102 -17.70 -3.39 12.69
C THR A 102 -16.31 -2.75 12.75
N LEU A 103 -15.55 -2.79 11.65
CA LEU A 103 -14.20 -2.21 11.55
C LEU A 103 -14.21 -0.67 11.51
N ASP A 104 -15.25 -0.06 10.94
CA ASP A 104 -15.37 1.40 10.90
C ASP A 104 -15.54 2.03 12.30
N GLY A 105 -15.64 1.23 13.38
CA GLY A 105 -15.15 1.56 14.73
C GLY A 105 -15.80 2.75 15.46
N ARG A 106 -16.76 3.43 14.83
CA ARG A 106 -17.49 4.59 15.37
C ARG A 106 -18.80 4.21 16.05
N HIS A 107 -18.93 2.96 16.44
CA HIS A 107 -20.06 2.47 17.21
C HIS A 107 -19.58 2.26 18.64
N PRO A 108 -20.01 3.09 19.60
CA PRO A 108 -20.05 2.67 20.99
C PRO A 108 -20.81 1.35 20.98
N THR A 109 -20.15 0.27 21.35
CA THR A 109 -20.81 -1.00 21.59
C THR A 109 -22.03 -0.71 22.46
N ASP A 110 -23.19 -0.97 21.88
CA ASP A 110 -24.52 -0.58 22.32
C ASP A 110 -24.76 -1.04 23.77
N GLY A 111 -24.29 -0.27 24.75
CA GLY A 111 -24.29 -0.58 26.20
C GLY A 111 -23.70 -1.93 26.63
N ARG A 112 -23.28 -2.80 25.69
CA ARG A 112 -22.93 -4.18 25.97
C ARG A 112 -21.51 -4.22 26.53
N ARG A 113 -21.41 -4.44 27.83
CA ARG A 113 -20.15 -4.80 28.48
C ARG A 113 -19.59 -6.03 27.80
N MET A 114 -18.39 -5.90 27.24
CA MET A 114 -17.63 -7.04 26.72
C MET A 114 -17.47 -8.08 27.83
N SER A 115 -17.60 -9.35 27.47
CA SER A 115 -17.37 -10.44 28.41
C SER A 115 -15.90 -10.46 28.83
N LYS A 116 -15.58 -10.92 30.05
CA LYS A 116 -14.21 -11.06 30.55
C LYS A 116 -13.25 -11.75 29.54
N PRO A 117 -13.61 -12.90 28.92
CA PRO A 117 -12.79 -13.51 27.87
C PRO A 117 -12.58 -12.61 26.65
N GLU A 118 -13.59 -11.83 26.21
CA GLU A 118 -13.46 -10.91 25.08
C GLU A 118 -12.48 -9.78 25.40
N LEU A 119 -12.52 -9.26 26.63
CA LEU A 119 -11.56 -8.26 27.13
C LEU A 119 -10.13 -8.81 27.20
N GLU A 120 -9.95 -10.06 27.61
CA GLU A 120 -8.64 -10.70 27.65
C GLU A 120 -8.06 -10.90 26.23
N VAL A 121 -8.89 -11.27 25.26
CA VAL A 121 -8.47 -11.37 23.86
C VAL A 121 -8.09 -10.00 23.30
N ALA A 122 -8.90 -8.97 23.53
CA ALA A 122 -8.61 -7.61 23.10
C ALA A 122 -7.34 -7.04 23.77
N LYS A 123 -7.13 -7.35 25.05
CA LYS A 123 -5.90 -6.97 25.76
C LYS A 123 -4.67 -7.62 25.12
N LYS A 124 -4.75 -8.92 24.79
CA LYS A 124 -3.66 -9.64 24.11
C LYS A 124 -3.38 -9.08 22.72
N SER A 125 -4.42 -8.77 21.94
CA SER A 125 -4.25 -8.18 20.61
C SER A 125 -3.60 -6.80 20.69
N LEU A 126 -4.08 -5.93 21.59
CA LEU A 126 -3.50 -4.61 21.81
C LEU A 126 -2.05 -4.68 22.30
N GLN A 127 -1.73 -5.60 23.22
CA GLN A 127 -0.34 -5.81 23.66
C GLN A 127 0.57 -6.26 22.52
N SER A 128 0.07 -7.13 21.64
CA SER A 128 0.83 -7.55 20.45
C SER A 128 1.05 -6.40 19.47
N GLU A 129 0.05 -5.53 19.31
CA GLU A 129 0.12 -4.36 18.43
C GLU A 129 1.10 -3.31 18.97
N VAL A 130 1.05 -3.01 20.27
CA VAL A 130 2.02 -2.13 20.94
C VAL A 130 3.44 -2.65 20.74
N LYS A 131 3.68 -3.94 20.99
CA LYS A 131 5.00 -4.55 20.79
C LYS A 131 5.47 -4.46 19.34
N ASN A 132 4.57 -4.66 18.39
CA ASN A 132 4.89 -4.52 16.97
C ASN A 132 5.23 -3.08 16.59
N LEU A 133 4.52 -2.09 17.14
CA LEU A 133 4.81 -0.67 16.92
C LEU A 133 6.13 -0.24 17.57
N GLU A 134 6.43 -0.73 18.78
CA GLU A 134 7.72 -0.50 19.44
C GLU A 134 8.87 -1.05 18.60
N ASN A 135 8.76 -2.30 18.13
CA ASN A 135 9.78 -2.90 17.25
C ASN A 135 9.97 -2.09 15.95
N LYS A 136 8.88 -1.62 15.33
CA LYS A 136 8.97 -0.77 14.14
C LYS A 136 9.73 0.53 14.44
N LYS A 137 9.39 1.21 15.54
CA LYS A 137 10.09 2.43 15.97
C LYS A 137 11.56 2.19 16.26
N TYR A 138 11.91 1.08 16.91
CA TYR A 138 13.32 0.72 17.12
C TYR A 138 14.06 0.53 15.79
N HIS A 139 13.46 -0.17 14.84
CA HIS A 139 14.06 -0.35 13.52
C HIS A 139 14.25 0.97 12.76
N GLU A 140 13.27 1.88 12.85
CA GLU A 140 13.38 3.22 12.27
C GLU A 140 14.51 4.01 12.93
N PHE A 141 14.54 4.06 14.26
CA PHE A 141 15.59 4.73 15.02
C PHE A 141 16.99 4.21 14.69
N PHE A 142 17.18 2.89 14.66
CA PHE A 142 18.48 2.31 14.32
C PHE A 142 18.87 2.55 12.86
N ARG A 143 17.91 2.57 11.93
CA ARG A 143 18.17 2.91 10.53
C ARG A 143 18.63 4.36 10.39
N GLU A 144 17.96 5.29 11.09
CA GLU A 144 18.36 6.70 11.12
C GLU A 144 19.75 6.88 11.72
N LEU A 145 20.06 6.19 12.81
CA LEU A 145 21.36 6.24 13.46
C LEU A 145 22.47 5.72 12.52
N ILE A 146 22.27 4.57 11.87
CA ILE A 146 23.22 4.03 10.89
C ILE A 146 23.40 5.01 9.73
N ASN A 147 22.32 5.56 9.19
CA ASN A 147 22.40 6.53 8.10
C ASN A 147 23.18 7.78 8.51
N SER A 148 22.98 8.27 9.74
CA SER A 148 23.72 9.42 10.26
C SER A 148 25.22 9.14 10.36
N GLN A 149 25.59 7.95 10.85
CA GLN A 149 26.98 7.53 10.99
C GLN A 149 27.65 7.36 9.62
N VAL A 150 26.97 6.73 8.66
CA VAL A 150 27.45 6.58 7.28
C VAL A 150 27.71 7.94 6.63
N ILE A 151 26.82 8.93 6.85
CA ILE A 151 27.02 10.29 6.34
C ILE A 151 28.27 10.94 6.96
N VAL A 152 28.50 10.76 8.26
CA VAL A 152 29.69 11.28 8.94
C VAL A 152 30.96 10.64 8.38
N GLU A 153 30.96 9.32 8.20
CA GLU A 153 32.09 8.58 7.64
C GLU A 153 32.38 9.01 6.20
N GLN A 154 31.36 9.14 5.34
CA GLN A 154 31.52 9.65 3.97
C GLN A 154 32.12 11.05 3.94
N ARG A 155 31.66 11.96 4.83
CA ARG A 155 32.24 13.31 4.97
C ARG A 155 33.71 13.25 5.39
N SER A 156 34.05 12.37 6.34
CA SER A 156 35.44 12.21 6.80
C SER A 156 36.34 11.65 5.69
N LEU A 157 35.83 10.70 4.91
CA LEU A 157 36.53 10.09 3.79
C LEU A 157 36.76 11.11 2.66
N ALA A 158 35.75 11.91 2.32
CA ALA A 158 35.86 12.99 1.35
C ALA A 158 36.93 14.02 1.75
N LYS A 159 37.00 14.38 3.04
CA LYS A 159 38.06 15.27 3.56
C LYS A 159 39.45 14.63 3.40
N ARG A 160 39.61 13.36 3.78
CA ARG A 160 40.89 12.64 3.64
C ARG A 160 41.33 12.53 2.17
N TYR A 161 40.38 12.29 1.27
CA TYR A 161 40.67 12.24 -0.16
C TYR A 161 41.13 13.61 -0.68
N ALA A 162 40.46 14.69 -0.28
CA ALA A 162 40.85 16.05 -0.68
C ALA A 162 42.25 16.42 -0.16
N THR A 163 42.59 16.07 1.09
CA THR A 163 43.94 16.31 1.62
C THR A 163 44.97 15.47 0.88
N LEU A 164 44.70 14.18 0.66
CA LEU A 164 45.62 13.29 -0.06
C LEU A 164 45.85 13.75 -1.51
N GLN A 165 44.82 14.27 -2.17
CA GLN A 165 44.93 14.83 -3.51
C GLN A 165 45.81 16.10 -3.53
N ALA A 166 45.68 16.97 -2.51
CA ALA A 166 46.53 18.15 -2.38
C ALA A 166 47.99 17.77 -2.12
N ASP A 167 48.23 16.80 -1.23
CA ASP A 167 49.57 16.27 -0.96
C ASP A 167 50.18 15.61 -2.20
N TYR A 168 49.39 14.87 -2.97
CA TYR A 168 49.84 14.30 -4.24
C TYR A 168 50.22 15.38 -5.25
N ASN A 169 49.41 16.43 -5.40
CA ASN A 169 49.69 17.53 -6.32
C ASN A 169 50.98 18.26 -5.94
N THR A 170 51.17 18.57 -4.64
CA THR A 170 52.41 19.20 -4.15
C THR A 170 53.64 18.30 -4.34
N ALA A 171 53.50 16.98 -4.14
CA ALA A 171 54.55 16.01 -4.43
C ALA A 171 54.89 15.97 -5.94
N GLN A 172 53.89 16.05 -6.83
CA GLN A 172 54.13 16.13 -8.28
C GLN A 172 54.84 17.43 -8.68
N GLU A 173 54.45 18.56 -8.11
CA GLU A 173 55.10 19.86 -8.34
C GLU A 173 56.55 19.86 -7.86
N THR A 174 56.82 19.33 -6.67
CA THR A 174 58.20 19.22 -6.15
C THR A 174 59.05 18.29 -7.01
N ILE A 175 58.52 17.16 -7.47
CA ILE A 175 59.23 16.27 -8.42
C ILE A 175 59.52 17.00 -9.73
N ALA A 176 58.56 17.75 -10.28
CA ALA A 176 58.76 18.53 -11.49
C ALA A 176 59.86 19.59 -11.31
N ASN A 177 59.84 20.32 -10.20
CA ASN A 177 60.84 21.33 -9.86
C ASN A 177 62.24 20.72 -9.68
N LEU A 178 62.34 19.58 -8.98
CA LEU A 178 63.62 18.86 -8.82
C LEU A 178 64.16 18.35 -10.16
N ARG A 179 63.30 17.85 -11.06
CA ARG A 179 63.69 17.45 -12.41
C ARG A 179 64.23 18.63 -13.22
N LEU A 180 63.59 19.80 -13.14
CA LEU A 180 64.07 21.01 -13.80
C LEU A 180 65.42 21.47 -13.24
N ALA A 181 65.59 21.47 -11.91
CA ALA A 181 66.84 21.83 -11.26
C ALA A 181 67.98 20.86 -11.65
N GLN A 182 67.72 19.55 -11.69
CA GLN A 182 68.68 18.56 -12.18
C GLN A 182 69.10 18.83 -13.63
N GLN A 183 68.15 19.13 -14.52
CA GLN A 183 68.46 19.45 -15.91
C GLN A 183 69.34 20.70 -16.03
N GLN A 184 69.09 21.74 -15.23
CA GLN A 184 69.90 22.95 -15.20
C GLN A 184 71.33 22.68 -14.71
N LEU A 185 71.48 21.91 -13.63
CA LEU A 185 72.79 21.52 -13.10
C LEU A 185 73.59 20.68 -14.10
N ILE A 186 72.94 19.74 -14.79
CA ILE A 186 73.59 18.95 -15.85
C ILE A 186 74.09 19.86 -16.99
N LYS A 187 73.28 20.84 -17.41
CA LYS A 187 73.71 21.84 -18.41
C LYS A 187 74.93 22.62 -17.94
N GLN A 188 74.90 23.18 -16.73
CA GLN A 188 76.03 23.91 -16.15
C GLN A 188 77.30 23.06 -16.05
N LEU A 189 77.19 21.78 -15.64
CA LEU A 189 78.33 20.86 -15.59
C LEU A 189 78.89 20.55 -16.98
N SER A 190 78.03 20.42 -17.99
CA SER A 190 78.47 20.21 -19.37
C SER A 190 79.08 21.45 -20.03
N GLU A 191 78.70 22.64 -19.57
CA GLU A 191 79.27 23.93 -20.02
C GLU A 191 80.60 24.22 -19.31
N ALA A 192 80.75 23.85 -18.03
CA ALA A 192 81.98 24.05 -17.25
C ALA A 192 83.11 23.05 -17.59
N ASN A 193 82.78 21.92 -18.22
CA ASN A 193 83.75 20.91 -18.68
C ASN A 193 84.17 21.10 -20.16
N LYS A 194 83.86 22.25 -20.76
CA LYS A 194 84.36 22.68 -22.08
C LYS A 194 85.40 23.78 -21.92
#